data_AF-A0A3D5EIC1-F1
#
_entry.id   AF-A0A3D5EIC1-F1
#
_cell.length_a   1.000
_cell.length_b   1.000
_cell.length_c   1.000
_cell.angle_alpha   90.00
_cell.angle_beta   90.00
_cell.angle_gamma   90.00
#
_symmetry.space_group_name_H-M   'P 1'
#
loop_
_entity.id
_entity.type
_entity.pdbx_description
1 polymer ?
#
loop_
_entity_poly.entity_id
_entity_poly.type
_entity_poly.pdbx_seq_one_letter_code
_entity_poly.pdbx_strand_id
1 'polypeptide(L)' 'MKYQVELGNNNEIAIPDELWNELNFNLGDILICEKLDNTSALRLSKYTDQTLSDAEIESAGNLTRVILIRPEDVAKK' A
#
# COMPACT_ATOMS: atom_id res chain seq x y z
N MET A 1 -17.51 2.79 -7.44
CA MET A 1 -17.68 1.59 -6.57
C MET A 1 -16.98 1.86 -5.25
N LYS A 2 -17.39 1.22 -4.15
CA LYS A 2 -16.74 1.34 -2.84
C LYS A 2 -16.43 -0.06 -2.34
N TYR A 3 -15.20 -0.27 -1.89
CA TYR A 3 -14.75 -1.53 -1.30
C TYR A 3 -14.46 -1.29 0.18
N GLN A 4 -14.82 -2.26 1.01
CA GLN A 4 -14.44 -2.29 2.41
C GLN A 4 -13.40 -3.39 2.56
N VAL A 5 -12.24 -3.03 3.10
CA VAL A 5 -11.12 -3.93 3.34
C VAL A 5 -10.74 -3.83 4.81
N GLU A 6 -10.36 -4.95 5.40
CA GLU A 6 -9.83 -4.98 6.75
C GLU A 6 -8.32 -4.68 6.71
N LEU A 7 -7.83 -3.96 7.71
CA LEU A 7 -6.40 -3.80 7.90
C LEU A 7 -5.84 -5.11 8.45
N GLY A 8 -4.81 -5.66 7.80
CA GLY A 8 -4.10 -6.81 8.36
C GLY A 8 -3.23 -6.41 9.55
N ASN A 9 -2.61 -7.41 10.17
CA ASN A 9 -1.92 -7.27 11.47
C ASN A 9 -0.77 -6.25 11.45
N ASN A 10 -0.20 -5.96 10.28
CA ASN A 10 0.90 -5.01 10.12
C ASN A 10 0.45 -3.68 9.47
N ASN A 11 -0.83 -3.31 9.59
CA ASN A 11 -1.45 -2.18 8.90
C ASN A 11 -1.39 -2.30 7.37
N GLU A 12 -1.35 -3.54 6.88
CA GLU A 12 -1.43 -3.87 5.46
C GLU A 12 -2.87 -3.68 4.94
N ILE A 13 -2.98 -3.18 3.71
CA ILE A 13 -4.26 -3.02 3.03
C ILE A 13 -4.30 -4.04 1.90
N ALA A 14 -5.08 -5.10 2.08
CA ALA A 14 -5.30 -6.08 1.03
C ALA A 14 -6.09 -5.44 -0.11
N ILE A 15 -5.55 -5.49 -1.32
CA ILE A 15 -6.21 -4.99 -2.53
C ILE A 15 -6.98 -6.15 -3.17
N PRO A 16 -8.31 -6.07 -3.33
CA PRO A 16 -9.08 -7.06 -4.07
C PRO A 16 -8.55 -7.23 -5.50
N ASP A 17 -8.50 -8.46 -6.02
CA ASP A 17 -8.04 -8.74 -7.39
C ASP A 17 -8.79 -7.94 -8.47
N GLU A 18 -10.08 -7.66 -8.23
CA GLU A 18 -10.91 -6.83 -9.12
C GLU A 18 -10.36 -5.39 -9.22
N LEU A 19 -9.92 -4.83 -8.08
CA LEU A 19 -9.31 -3.51 -8.04
C LEU A 19 -7.87 -3.52 -8.57
N TRP A 20 -7.14 -4.61 -8.40
CA TRP A 20 -5.74 -4.70 -8.85
C TRP A 20 -5.58 -4.34 -10.33
N ASN A 21 -6.51 -4.80 -11.18
CA ASN A 21 -6.49 -4.51 -12.62
C ASN A 21 -6.91 -3.07 -12.98
N GLU A 22 -7.60 -2.38 -12.07
CA GLU A 22 -8.05 -0.99 -12.27
C GLU A 22 -7.05 0.03 -11.73
N LEU A 23 -6.09 -0.40 -10.90
CA LEU A 23 -5.13 0.48 -10.24
C LEU A 23 -3.89 0.68 -11.12
N ASN A 24 -3.40 1.92 -11.15
CA ASN A 24 -2.25 2.31 -11.98
C ASN A 24 -0.89 2.10 -11.26
N PHE A 25 -0.75 1.00 -10.52
CA PHE A 25 0.50 0.60 -9.88
C PHE A 25 0.65 -0.93 -9.90
N ASN A 26 1.90 -1.39 -9.94
CA ASN A 26 2.28 -2.78 -10.09
C ASN A 26 3.02 -3.29 -8.85
N LEU A 27 3.24 -4.60 -8.80
CA LEU A 27 4.06 -5.20 -7.77
C LEU A 27 5.49 -4.63 -7.81
N GLY A 28 5.99 -4.23 -6.64
CA GLY A 28 7.28 -3.59 -6.45
C GLY A 28 7.27 -2.06 -6.58
N ASP A 29 6.18 -1.45 -7.06
CA ASP A 29 6.07 0.01 -7.13
C ASP A 29 6.11 0.64 -5.72
N ILE A 30 6.74 1.81 -5.63
CA ILE A 30 6.79 2.65 -4.45
C ILE A 30 5.62 3.64 -4.52
N LEU A 31 4.83 3.69 -3.46
CA LEU A 31 3.69 4.57 -3.30
C LEU A 31 3.94 5.56 -2.16
N ILE A 32 3.35 6.75 -2.27
CA ILE A 32 3.24 7.71 -1.19
C ILE A 32 1.86 7.60 -0.52
N CYS A 33 1.87 7.54 0.81
CA CYS A 33 0.71 7.50 1.68
C CYS A 33 0.50 8.86 2.33
N GLU A 34 -0.55 9.58 1.94
CA GLU A 34 -0.85 10.90 2.48
C GLU A 34 -2.19 10.89 3.23
N LYS A 35 -2.24 11.47 4.42
CA LYS A 35 -3.50 11.75 5.11
C LYS A 35 -4.09 13.04 4.56
N LEU A 36 -5.35 13.03 4.17
CA LEU A 36 -6.05 14.23 3.70
C LEU A 36 -6.60 15.00 4.90
N ASP A 37 -6.10 16.22 5.17
CA ASP A 37 -6.42 17.00 6.39
C ASP A 37 -7.92 17.21 6.67
N ASN A 38 -8.76 17.21 5.63
CA ASN A 38 -10.19 17.51 5.73
C ASN A 38 -11.09 16.27 5.79
N THR A 39 -10.52 15.06 5.81
CA THR A 39 -11.28 13.80 5.82
C THR A 39 -10.54 12.73 6.62
N SER A 40 -11.26 11.72 7.13
CA SER A 40 -10.61 10.49 7.64
C SER A 40 -10.20 9.56 6.49
N ALA A 41 -9.58 10.11 5.44
CA ALA A 41 -9.18 9.37 4.24
C ALA A 41 -7.67 9.41 4.03
N LEU A 42 -7.15 8.31 3.48
CA LEU A 42 -5.78 8.17 3.03
C LEU A 42 -5.76 8.22 1.50
N ARG A 43 -4.77 8.92 0.95
CA ARG A 43 -4.47 8.96 -0.48
C ARG A 43 -3.22 8.14 -0.74
N LEU A 44 -3.32 7.20 -1.68
CA LEU A 44 -2.20 6.44 -2.22
C LEU A 44 -1.93 6.94 -3.63
N SER A 45 -0.69 7.34 -3.90
CA SER A 45 -0.26 7.77 -5.24
C SER A 45 1.09 7.15 -5.58
N LYS A 46 1.38 6.94 -6.87
CA LYS A 46 2.70 6.44 -7.30
C LYS A 46 3.77 7.49 -7.00
N TYR A 47 4.83 7.09 -6.31
CA TYR A 47 5.94 7.97 -6.00
C TYR A 47 6.81 8.16 -7.25
N THR A 48 7.38 9.35 -7.45
CA THR A 48 8.11 9.65 -8.69
C THR A 48 9.43 8.87 -8.78
N ASP A 49 10.14 8.71 -7.65
CA ASP A 49 11.40 7.98 -7.63
C ASP A 49 11.18 6.51 -7.23
N GLN A 50 11.33 5.60 -8.21
CA GLN A 50 11.12 4.17 -8.01
C GLN A 50 12.42 3.41 -7.68
N THR A 51 13.50 4.13 -7.39
CA THR A 51 14.84 3.55 -7.20
C THR A 51 15.26 3.44 -5.74
N LEU A 52 14.42 3.95 -4.82
CA LEU A 52 14.72 3.94 -3.40
C LEU A 52 14.85 2.52 -2.83
N SER A 53 15.83 2.38 -1.94
CA SER A 53 16.05 1.18 -1.15
C SER A 53 15.03 1.07 -0.03
N ASP A 54 14.82 -0.14 0.51
CA ASP A 54 13.83 -0.34 1.57
C ASP A 54 14.15 0.49 2.83
N ALA A 55 15.43 0.66 3.18
CA ALA A 55 15.85 1.53 4.28
C ALA A 55 15.49 3.02 4.06
N GLU A 56 15.49 3.48 2.81
CA GLU A 56 15.12 4.86 2.46
C GLU A 56 13.60 5.04 2.51
N ILE A 57 12.85 4.03 2.06
CA ILE A 57 11.39 3.98 2.17
C ILE A 57 10.97 4.03 3.64
N GLU A 58 11.58 3.20 4.48
CA GLU A 58 11.32 3.17 5.93
C GLU A 58 11.68 4.51 6.59
N SER A 59 12.80 5.12 6.20
CA SER A 59 13.21 6.42 6.75
C SER A 59 12.30 7.58 6.31
N ALA A 60 11.63 7.49 5.16
CA ALA A 60 10.71 8.52 4.68
C ALA A 60 9.41 8.56 5.52
N GLY A 61 9.02 7.43 6.12
CA GLY A 61 7.87 7.31 7.04
C GLY A 61 6.48 7.41 6.39
N ASN A 62 6.39 7.87 5.13
CA ASN A 62 5.15 7.95 4.36
C ASN A 62 5.22 7.23 3.01
N LEU A 63 6.29 6.49 2.74
CA LEU A 63 6.44 5.68 1.54
C LEU A 63 6.18 4.20 1.85
N THR A 64 5.66 3.47 0.88
CA THR A 64 5.44 2.03 0.98
C THR A 64 5.73 1.34 -0.35
N ARG A 65 6.12 0.06 -0.31
CA ARG A 65 6.33 -0.76 -1.50
C ARG A 65 5.17 -1.73 -1.67
N VAL A 66 4.66 -1.87 -2.89
CA VAL A 66 3.64 -2.87 -3.22
C VAL A 66 4.29 -4.25 -3.20
N ILE A 67 3.82 -5.13 -2.32
CA ILE A 67 4.35 -6.50 -2.15
C ILE A 67 3.23 -7.53 -2.34
N LEU A 68 3.61 -8.76 -2.71
CA LEU A 68 2.68 -9.88 -2.69
C LEU A 68 2.56 -10.38 -1.26
N ILE A 69 1.35 -10.34 -0.70
CA ILE A 69 1.08 -10.97 0.60
C ILE A 69 0.64 -12.39 0.32
N ARG A 70 1.40 -13.38 0.80
CA ARG A 70 1.00 -14.78 0.68
C ARG A 70 0.02 -15.11 1.81
N PRO A 71 -0.93 -16.02 1.60
CA PRO A 71 -1.91 -16.39 2.62
C PRO A 71 -1.28 -16.98 3.89
N GLU A 72 -0.04 -17.50 3.80
CA GLU A 72 0.76 -17.98 4.95
C GLU A 72 1.23 -16.85 5.89
N ASP A 73 1.42 -15.62 5.37
CA ASP A 73 1.89 -14.47 6.14
C ASP A 73 0.77 -13.84 6.99
N VAL A 74 -0.48 -13.95 6.54
CA VAL A 74 -1.67 -13.47 7.27
C VAL A 74 -2.05 -14.41 8.42
N ALA A 75 -1.65 -15.68 8.35
CA ALA A 75 -2.12 -16.75 9.22
C ALA A 75 -1.30 -17.00 10.50
N LYS A 76 -0.25 -16.21 10.79
CA LYS A 76 0.48 -16.33 12.07
C LYS A 76 -0.31 -15.67 13.21
N LYS A 77 -1.24 -16.45 13.76
CA LYS A 77 -1.83 -16.30 15.10
C LYS A 77 -0.82 -16.64 16.19
#